data_AF-A0A9E4GNA2-F1
#
_entry.id   AF-A0A9E4GNA2-F1
#
_cell.length_a   1.000
_cell.length_b   1.000
_cell.length_c   1.000
_cell.angle_alpha   90.00
_cell.angle_beta   90.00
_cell.angle_gamma   90.00
#
_symmetry.space_group_name_H-M   'P 1'
#
loop_
_entity.id
_entity.type
_entity.pdbx_description
1 polymer ?
#
loop_
_entity_poly.entity_id
_entity_poly.type
_entity_poly.pdbx_seq_one_letter_code
_entity_poly.pdbx_strand_id
1 'polypeptide(L)' 'NVTGCRYADFFRRLNEPELGAVLLCETDFHRAELGSPEVELHRSQTIMEGARTCDFRYRMKSTKPSQD' A
#
# COMPACT_ATOMS: atom_id res chain seq x y z
N ASN A 1 3.55 1.66 -11.45
CA ASN A 1 2.55 0.68 -10.98
C ASN A 1 3.20 -0.68 -10.83
N VAL A 2 2.78 -1.44 -9.84
CA VAL A 2 3.24 -2.82 -9.64
C VAL A 2 2.37 -3.74 -10.51
N THR A 3 2.99 -4.54 -11.37
CA THR A 3 2.29 -5.41 -12.35
C THR A 3 2.35 -6.89 -12.00
N GLY A 4 3.03 -7.27 -10.91
CA GLY A 4 3.10 -8.65 -10.41
C GLY A 4 3.32 -8.67 -8.90
N CYS A 5 2.70 -9.62 -8.21
CA CYS A 5 2.73 -9.70 -6.75
C CYS A 5 2.72 -11.16 -6.26
N ARG A 6 3.90 -11.66 -5.83
CA ARG A 6 4.04 -13.03 -5.32
C ARG A 6 3.20 -13.29 -4.07
N TYR A 7 2.95 -12.25 -3.27
CA TYR A 7 2.06 -12.35 -2.12
C TYR A 7 0.61 -12.59 -2.55
N ALA A 8 0.12 -11.85 -3.54
CA ALA A 8 -1.21 -12.07 -4.09
C ALA A 8 -1.33 -13.47 -4.70
N ASP A 9 -0.32 -13.92 -5.44
CA ASP A 9 -0.31 -15.29 -5.99
C ASP A 9 -0.39 -16.35 -4.89
N PHE A 10 0.34 -16.16 -3.78
CA PHE A 10 0.33 -17.08 -2.64
C PHE A 10 -1.05 -17.14 -1.98
N PHE A 11 -1.60 -15.99 -1.56
CA PHE A 11 -2.88 -15.97 -0.83
C PHE A 11 -4.08 -16.38 -1.71
N ARG A 12 -4.04 -16.12 -3.02
CA ARG A 12 -5.03 -16.65 -3.95
C ARG A 12 -4.97 -18.17 -4.09
N ARG A 13 -3.77 -18.76 -4.10
CA ARG A 13 -3.61 -20.23 -4.10
C ARG A 13 -4.15 -20.89 -2.82
N LEU A 14 -4.14 -20.15 -1.72
CA LEU A 14 -4.77 -20.58 -0.47
C LEU A 14 -6.29 -20.34 -0.43
N ASN A 15 -6.86 -19.69 -1.46
CA ASN A 15 -8.24 -19.23 -1.47
C ASN A 15 -8.56 -18.22 -0.34
N GLU A 16 -7.56 -17.44 0.08
CA GLU A 16 -7.66 -16.46 1.19
C GLU A 16 -7.06 -15.08 0.83
N PRO A 17 -7.46 -14.44 -0.29
CA PRO A 17 -6.89 -13.16 -0.70
C PRO A 17 -7.21 -12.01 0.27
N GLU A 18 -8.36 -12.04 0.92
CA GLU A 18 -8.79 -11.03 1.90
C GLU A 18 -7.85 -11.03 3.11
N LEU A 19 -7.48 -12.22 3.60
CA LEU A 19 -6.47 -12.36 4.65
C LEU A 19 -5.11 -11.79 4.21
N GLY A 20 -4.71 -12.05 2.96
CA GLY A 20 -3.51 -11.47 2.38
C GLY A 20 -3.54 -9.94 2.32
N ALA A 21 -4.70 -9.35 2.05
CA ALA A 21 -4.88 -7.90 2.00
C ALA A 21 -4.64 -7.27 3.39
N VAL A 22 -5.25 -7.85 4.42
CA VAL A 22 -5.09 -7.40 5.82
C VAL A 22 -3.65 -7.58 6.28
N LEU A 23 -3.09 -8.78 6.15
CA LEU A 23 -1.77 -9.09 6.73
C LEU A 23 -0.63 -8.34 6.03
N LEU A 24 -0.71 -8.15 4.71
CA LEU A 24 0.40 -7.62 3.92
C LEU A 24 0.13 -6.23 3.38
N CYS A 25 -1.01 -6.01 2.73
CA CYS A 25 -1.25 -4.74 2.04
C CYS A 25 -1.57 -3.61 3.02
N GLU A 26 -2.45 -3.81 4.01
CA GLU A 26 -2.82 -2.74 4.97
C GLU A 26 -1.63 -2.26 5.81
N THR A 27 -0.69 -3.15 6.10
CA THR A 27 0.54 -2.83 6.83
C THR A 27 1.37 -1.75 6.13
N ASP A 28 1.30 -1.60 4.81
CA ASP A 28 2.08 -0.60 4.08
C ASP A 28 1.79 0.85 4.51
N PHE A 29 0.55 1.17 4.89
CA PHE A 29 0.18 2.51 5.35
C PHE A 29 0.83 2.82 6.69
N HIS A 30 0.76 1.89 7.64
CA HIS A 30 1.40 2.01 8.94
C HIS A 30 2.94 2.11 8.81
N ARG A 31 3.54 1.36 7.87
CA ARG A 31 4.97 1.46 7.57
C ARG A 31 5.35 2.83 7.02
N ALA A 32 4.50 3.44 6.19
CA ALA A 32 4.73 4.79 5.68
C ALA A 32 4.72 5.82 6.81
N GLU A 33 3.73 5.74 7.71
CA GLU A 33 3.59 6.64 8.87
C GLU A 33 4.78 6.57 9.83
N LEU A 34 5.29 5.36 10.09
CA LEU A 34 6.45 5.15 10.97
C LEU A 34 7.79 5.57 10.36
N GLY A 35 7.89 5.61 9.02
CA GLY A 35 9.13 5.92 8.32
C GLY A 35 9.51 7.41 8.40
N SER A 36 8.54 8.30 8.21
CA SER A 36 8.70 9.76 8.38
C SER A 36 7.32 10.44 8.46
N PRO A 37 7.12 11.41 9.37
CA PRO A 37 5.87 12.16 9.45
C PRO A 37 5.62 13.01 8.20
N GLU A 38 6.64 13.32 7.41
CA GLU A 38 6.54 14.11 6.17
C GLU A 38 6.23 13.26 4.94
N VAL A 39 6.21 11.93 5.06
CA VAL A 39 5.91 11.03 3.93
C VAL A 39 4.48 10.51 4.07
N GLU A 40 3.79 10.37 2.94
CA GLU A 40 2.51 9.67 2.87
C GLU A 40 2.48 8.70 1.70
N LEU A 41 1.80 7.57 1.90
CA LEU A 41 1.55 6.56 0.89
C LEU A 41 0.11 6.70 0.39
N HIS A 42 -0.06 6.80 -0.92
CA HIS A 42 -1.34 6.61 -1.59
C HIS A 42 -1.33 5.29 -2.36
N ARG A 43 -2.36 4.48 -2.13
CA ARG A 43 -2.67 3.25 -2.86
C ARG A 43 -4.17 3.03 -2.79
N SER A 44 -4.84 2.98 -3.92
CA SER A 44 -6.30 2.80 -4.02
C SER A 44 -6.71 1.42 -4.52
N GLN A 45 -5.77 0.66 -5.08
CA GLN A 45 -6.03 -0.68 -5.61
C GLN A 45 -4.84 -1.60 -5.40
N THR A 46 -5.12 -2.88 -5.21
CA THR A 46 -4.09 -3.91 -5.14
C THR A 46 -4.37 -5.07 -6.08
N ILE A 47 -3.30 -5.73 -6.52
CA ILE A 47 -3.41 -7.04 -7.14
C ILE A 47 -4.03 -8.03 -6.15
N MET A 48 -3.74 -7.95 -4.84
CA MET A 48 -4.35 -8.83 -3.83
C MET A 48 -5.89 -8.83 -3.91
N GLU A 49 -6.49 -7.65 -4.06
CA GLU A 49 -7.95 -7.44 -4.17
C GLU A 49 -8.50 -7.63 -5.60
N GLY A 50 -7.69 -8.11 -6.54
CA GLY A 50 -8.16 -8.44 -7.90
C GLY A 50 -7.90 -7.38 -8.96
N ALA A 51 -7.27 -6.26 -8.64
CA ALA A 51 -6.90 -5.28 -9.66
C ALA A 51 -5.79 -5.80 -10.58
N ARG A 52 -5.68 -5.20 -11.78
CA ARG A 52 -4.61 -5.54 -12.75
C ARG A 52 -3.22 -5.14 -12.25
N THR A 53 -3.16 -4.08 -11.45
CA THR A 53 -1.91 -3.51 -10.92
C THR A 53 -2.14 -2.90 -9.54
N CYS A 54 -1.10 -2.80 -8.70
CA CYS A 54 -1.13 -1.91 -7.55
C CYS A 54 -0.62 -0.51 -7.92
N ASP A 55 -1.22 0.53 -7.36
CA ASP A 55 -0.93 1.94 -7.67
C ASP A 55 -0.13 2.67 -6.57
N PHE A 56 0.84 2.00 -5.95
CA PHE A 56 1.71 2.59 -4.92
C PHE A 56 2.34 3.92 -5.35
N ARG A 57 2.10 4.97 -4.57
CA ARG A 57 2.71 6.29 -4.73
C ARG A 57 3.07 6.86 -3.36
N TYR A 58 4.36 7.09 -3.13
CA TYR A 58 4.81 7.92 -2.03
C TYR A 58 4.88 9.38 -2.49
N ARG A 59 4.50 10.28 -1.60
CA ARG A 59 4.71 11.72 -1.77
C ARG A 59 5.13 12.33 -0.44
N MET A 60 5.80 13.46 -0.53
CA MET A 60 5.98 14.32 0.64
C MET A 60 4.65 15.01 0.91
N LYS A 61 4.21 15.02 2.16
CA LYS A 61 3.10 15.86 2.62
C LYS A 61 3.50 17.29 2.32
N SER A 62 2.58 18.04 1.72
CA SER A 62 2.80 19.47 1.51
C SER A 62 2.97 20.14 2.87
N THR A 63 4.18 20.53 3.21
CA THR A 63 4.45 21.43 4.34
C THR A 63 3.75 22.74 4.02
N LYS A 64 2.65 23.07 4.72
CA LYS A 64 2.32 24.49 4.88
C LYS A 64 3.50 25.10 5.63
N PRO A 65 4.13 26.18 5.14
CA PRO A 65 5.07 26.92 5.98
C PRO A 65 4.35 27.25 7.29
N SER A 66 4.98 27.00 8.44
CA SER A 66 4.42 27.54 9.69
C SER A 66 4.35 29.06 9.51
N GLN A 67 3.14 29.60 9.67
CA GLN A 67 2.98 31.03 9.82
C GLN A 67 3.32 31.33 11.28
N ASP A 68 4.57 31.68 11.51
CA ASP A 68 5.00 32.44 12.69
C ASP A 68 4.86 33.94 12.38
#